data_AF-A0A9X9WZE6-F1
#
_entry.id   AF-A0A9X9WZE6-F1
#
_cell.length_a   1.000
_cell.length_b   1.000
_cell.length_c   1.000
_cell.angle_alpha   90.00
_cell.angle_beta   90.00
_cell.angle_gamma   90.00
#
_symmetry.space_group_name_H-M   'P 1'
#
loop_
_entity.id
_entity.type
_entity.pdbx_description
1 polymer ?
#
loop_
_entity_poly.entity_id
_entity_poly.type
_entity_poly.pdbx_seq_one_letter_code
_entity_poly.pdbx_strand_id
1 'polypeptide(L)'
;MNRSAPGRFEAREARWKFVLGLVFFLGCLLVGAATTAVATGLKLIVAWAVVGCSLIFCIIGIARILGQPRRVIIDRSGMLDERLTGQVVPWNAIEAARLMNIRGNRFITMRIRSPERFRVHGGLDWPRGLKRAMGELDFTLNPTNLNQPSRKVIAAFEQHYAAALGFPPW
;
A
#
# COMPACT_ATOMS: atom_id res chain seq x y z
N MET A 1 -1.73 -37.21 8.24
CA MET A 1 -1.51 -36.09 7.30
C MET A 1 -0.75 -34.98 8.03
N ASN A 2 0.56 -34.90 7.83
CA ASN A 2 1.43 -33.92 8.49
C ASN A 2 1.38 -32.61 7.69
N ARG A 3 0.45 -31.69 8.03
CA ARG A 3 0.43 -30.35 7.42
C ARG A 3 1.63 -29.59 7.97
N SER A 4 2.74 -29.62 7.25
CA SER A 4 3.90 -28.75 7.48
C SER A 4 3.39 -27.33 7.69
N ALA A 5 3.54 -26.83 8.92
CA ALA A 5 2.84 -25.65 9.35
C ALA A 5 3.30 -24.44 8.52
N PRO A 6 2.36 -23.57 8.11
CA PRO A 6 2.55 -22.65 7.01
C PRO A 6 3.79 -21.78 7.21
N GLY A 7 4.62 -21.72 6.17
CA GLY A 7 5.83 -20.90 6.14
C GLY A 7 5.51 -19.41 6.22
N ARG A 8 6.50 -18.62 6.61
CA ARG A 8 6.41 -17.15 6.61
C ARG A 8 6.17 -16.65 5.18
N PHE A 9 5.08 -15.91 4.98
CA PHE A 9 4.80 -15.24 3.72
C PHE A 9 5.28 -13.79 3.81
N GLU A 10 6.03 -13.36 2.80
CA GLU A 10 6.55 -12.00 2.71
C GLU A 10 6.24 -11.42 1.34
N ALA A 11 5.66 -10.23 1.34
CA ALA A 11 5.39 -9.45 0.15
C ALA A 11 5.96 -8.04 0.32
N ARG A 12 6.60 -7.53 -0.73
CA ARG A 12 7.26 -6.22 -0.75
C ARG A 12 6.63 -5.34 -1.81
N GLU A 13 6.76 -4.03 -1.68
CA GLU A 13 6.30 -3.10 -2.69
C GLU A 13 7.00 -3.30 -4.05
N ALA A 14 6.23 -3.32 -5.14
CA ALA A 14 6.75 -3.48 -6.48
C ALA A 14 7.36 -2.17 -7.00
N ARG A 15 8.68 -2.00 -6.82
CA ARG A 15 9.40 -0.76 -7.15
C ARG A 15 9.39 -0.38 -8.64
N TRP A 16 9.23 -1.34 -9.54
CA TRP A 16 9.30 -1.10 -10.99
C TRP A 16 8.25 -0.09 -11.49
N LYS A 17 7.08 -0.02 -10.84
CA LYS A 17 6.04 0.97 -11.19
C LYS A 17 6.53 2.41 -10.98
N PHE A 18 7.30 2.64 -9.91
CA PHE A 18 7.91 3.95 -9.64
C PHE A 18 9.03 4.26 -10.63
N VAL A 19 9.82 3.25 -11.01
CA VAL A 19 10.86 3.42 -12.05
C VAL A 19 10.24 3.82 -13.38
N LEU A 20 9.15 3.16 -13.79
CA LEU A 20 8.44 3.50 -15.03
C LEU A 20 7.89 4.93 -14.99
N GLY A 21 7.25 5.31 -13.88
CA GLY A 21 6.79 6.67 -13.67
C GLY A 21 7.93 7.70 -13.72
N LEU A 22 9.06 7.39 -13.09
CA LEU A 22 10.24 8.26 -13.10
C LEU A 22 10.78 8.45 -14.52
N VAL A 23 10.92 7.38 -15.31
CA VAL A 23 11.36 7.47 -16.71
C VAL A 23 10.42 8.35 -17.53
N PHE A 24 9.11 8.19 -17.34
CA PHE A 24 8.12 9.02 -18.02
C PHE A 24 8.27 10.51 -17.67
N PHE A 25 8.35 10.86 -16.38
CA PHE A 25 8.51 12.25 -15.96
C PHE A 25 9.86 12.85 -16.35
N LEU A 26 10.92 12.06 -16.39
CA LEU A 26 12.21 12.49 -16.92
C LEU A 26 12.10 12.88 -18.41
N GLY A 27 11.38 12.08 -19.19
CA GLY A 27 11.06 12.39 -20.59
C GLY A 27 10.28 13.71 -20.73
N CYS A 28 9.22 13.90 -19.93
CA CYS A 28 8.45 15.15 -19.92
C CYS A 28 9.32 16.36 -19.55
N LEU A 29 10.24 16.19 -18.58
CA LEU A 29 11.16 17.24 -18.17
C LEU A 29 12.11 17.65 -19.29
N LEU A 30 12.68 16.68 -20.02
CA LEU A 30 13.55 16.94 -21.17
C LEU A 30 12.82 17.66 -22.30
N VAL A 31 11.60 17.21 -22.65
CA VAL A 31 10.77 17.85 -23.68
C VAL A 31 10.36 19.25 -23.26
N GLY A 32 9.95 19.44 -22.00
CA GLY A 32 9.62 20.75 -21.44
C GLY A 32 10.80 21.73 -21.53
N ALA A 33 11.99 21.28 -21.10
CA ALA A 33 13.22 22.09 -21.15
C ALA A 33 13.62 22.45 -22.59
N ALA A 34 13.57 21.48 -23.51
CA ALA A 34 13.83 21.73 -24.94
C ALA A 34 12.83 22.76 -25.51
N THR A 35 11.55 22.67 -25.12
CA THR A 35 10.51 23.60 -25.55
C THR A 35 10.74 25.01 -25.00
N THR A 36 11.22 25.16 -23.76
CA THR A 36 11.53 26.49 -23.19
C THR A 36 12.63 27.23 -23.96
N ALA A 37 13.54 26.52 -24.64
CA ALA A 37 14.61 27.15 -25.41
C ALA A 37 14.13 27.83 -26.71
N VAL A 38 12.95 27.45 -27.21
CA VAL A 38 12.41 27.92 -28.50
C VAL A 38 11.03 28.58 -28.39
N ALA A 39 10.35 28.45 -27.25
CA ALA A 39 9.02 28.98 -27.03
C ALA A 39 9.01 30.44 -26.57
N THR A 40 8.00 31.20 -27.01
CA THR A 40 7.74 32.58 -26.59
C THR A 40 6.30 32.76 -26.13
N GLY A 41 6.04 33.82 -25.36
CA GLY A 41 4.70 34.18 -24.88
C GLY A 41 4.06 33.09 -24.01
N LEU A 42 2.78 32.79 -24.27
CA LEU A 42 2.02 31.80 -23.48
C LEU A 42 2.64 30.40 -23.52
N LYS A 43 3.27 30.01 -24.63
CA LYS A 43 3.90 28.69 -24.78
C LYS A 43 5.09 28.52 -23.84
N LEU A 44 5.82 29.59 -23.56
CA LEU A 44 6.93 29.59 -22.61
C LEU A 44 6.43 29.34 -21.18
N ILE A 45 5.33 29.98 -20.80
CA ILE A 45 4.71 29.81 -19.48
C ILE A 45 4.26 28.35 -19.29
N VAL A 46 3.58 27.78 -20.30
CA VAL A 46 3.14 26.38 -20.27
C VAL A 46 4.34 25.43 -20.18
N ALA A 47 5.41 25.68 -20.95
CA ALA A 47 6.60 24.84 -20.92
C ALA A 47 7.27 24.84 -19.53
N TRP A 48 7.40 26.00 -18.88
CA TRP A 48 7.89 26.08 -17.50
C TRP A 48 6.97 25.37 -16.49
N ALA A 49 5.66 25.46 -16.66
CA ALA A 49 4.72 24.73 -15.81
C ALA A 49 4.89 23.21 -15.93
N VAL A 50 5.09 22.69 -17.15
CA VAL A 50 5.37 21.27 -17.40
C VAL A 50 6.70 20.86 -16.77
N VAL A 51 7.76 21.66 -16.91
CA VAL A 51 9.07 21.39 -16.28
C VAL A 51 8.94 21.33 -14.76
N GLY A 52 8.32 22.34 -14.15
CA GLY A 52 8.13 22.40 -12.69
C GLY A 52 7.31 21.22 -12.16
N CYS A 53 6.20 20.88 -12.83
CA CYS A 53 5.37 19.75 -12.47
C CYS A 53 6.14 18.42 -12.59
N SER A 54 6.85 18.21 -13.71
CA SER A 54 7.65 17.00 -13.94
C SER A 54 8.77 16.87 -12.91
N LEU A 55 9.42 17.98 -12.54
CA LEU A 55 10.47 18.00 -11.53
C LEU A 55 9.95 17.54 -10.16
N ILE A 56 8.79 18.04 -9.73
CA ILE A 56 8.16 17.63 -8.46
C ILE A 56 7.88 16.13 -8.47
N PHE A 57 7.31 15.60 -9.55
CA PHE A 57 7.04 14.16 -9.65
C PHE A 57 8.31 13.31 -9.72
N CYS A 58 9.37 13.78 -10.39
CA CYS A 58 10.68 13.12 -10.36
C CYS A 58 11.23 13.04 -8.94
N ILE A 59 11.18 14.13 -8.17
CA ILE A 59 11.64 14.16 -6.77
C ILE A 59 10.84 13.16 -5.93
N ILE A 60 9.51 13.16 -6.04
CA ILE A 60 8.64 12.20 -5.34
C ILE A 60 8.98 10.75 -5.75
N GLY A 61 9.15 10.49 -7.05
CA GLY A 61 9.51 9.18 -7.58
C GLY A 61 10.84 8.67 -7.03
N ILE A 62 11.88 9.52 -7.05
CA ILE A 62 13.20 9.20 -6.48
C ILE A 62 13.08 8.92 -4.98
N ALA A 63 12.39 9.78 -4.22
CA ALA A 63 12.18 9.57 -2.79
C ALA A 63 11.47 8.24 -2.49
N ARG A 64 10.50 7.84 -3.32
CA ARG A 64 9.80 6.55 -3.20
C ARG A 64 10.68 5.35 -3.54
N ILE A 65 11.57 5.48 -4.53
CA ILE A 65 12.49 4.41 -4.93
C ILE A 65 13.58 4.20 -3.87
N LEU A 66 14.13 5.29 -3.32
CA LEU A 66 15.17 5.28 -2.29
C LEU A 66 14.62 4.94 -0.90
N GLY A 67 13.34 5.24 -0.64
CA GLY A 67 12.68 4.94 0.63
C GLY A 67 12.59 3.44 0.95
N GLN A 68 12.35 3.14 2.23
CA GLN A 68 12.11 1.76 2.67
C GLN A 68 10.85 1.21 1.96
N PRO A 69 10.97 0.06 1.28
CA PRO A 69 9.85 -0.49 0.54
C PRO A 69 8.82 -1.03 1.53
N ARG A 70 7.54 -0.73 1.34
CA ARG A 70 6.48 -1.30 2.19
C ARG A 70 6.62 -2.83 2.23
N ARG A 71 6.77 -3.37 3.43
CA ARG A 71 6.80 -4.81 3.66
C ARG A 71 5.51 -5.27 4.34
N VAL A 72 4.96 -6.35 3.83
CA VAL A 72 3.85 -7.08 4.42
C VAL A 72 4.34 -8.48 4.77
N ILE A 73 4.20 -8.86 6.03
CA ILE A 73 4.61 -10.16 6.55
C ILE A 73 3.38 -10.83 7.15
N ILE A 74 3.14 -12.07 6.76
CA ILE A 74 2.05 -12.90 7.27
C ILE A 74 2.68 -14.20 7.75
N ASP A 75 2.62 -14.47 9.05
CA ASP A 75 3.15 -15.69 9.64
C ASP A 75 2.30 -16.15 10.83
N ARG A 76 2.79 -17.14 11.59
CA ARG A 76 2.06 -17.70 12.73
C ARG A 76 1.89 -16.73 13.89
N SER A 77 2.77 -15.74 14.02
CA SER A 77 2.70 -14.74 15.08
C SER A 77 1.64 -13.68 14.78
N GLY A 78 1.36 -13.42 13.50
CA GLY A 78 0.39 -12.42 13.10
C GLY A 78 0.62 -11.87 11.70
N MET A 79 0.14 -10.64 11.51
CA MET A 79 0.35 -9.85 10.31
C MET A 79 1.10 -8.56 10.65
N LEU A 80 2.14 -8.24 9.90
CA LEU A 80 2.81 -6.94 9.90
C LEU A 80 2.54 -6.25 8.57
N ASP A 81 2.08 -5.00 8.62
CA ASP A 81 2.18 -4.06 7.50
C ASP A 81 2.87 -2.81 8.03
N GLU A 82 4.11 -2.59 7.57
CA GLU A 82 4.96 -1.49 8.04
C GLU A 82 4.31 -0.11 7.84
N ARG A 83 3.41 0.03 6.87
CA ARG A 83 2.68 1.28 6.63
C ARG A 83 1.59 1.53 7.67
N LEU A 84 0.97 0.46 8.17
CA LEU A 84 -0.23 0.55 9.01
C LEU A 84 0.13 0.54 10.49
N THR A 85 0.98 -0.40 10.88
CA THR A 85 1.15 -0.74 12.30
C THR A 85 2.55 -0.62 12.85
N GLY A 86 3.58 -0.72 12.01
CA GLY A 86 4.98 -0.70 12.46
C GLY A 86 5.38 -1.88 13.36
N GLN A 87 4.39 -2.64 13.85
CA GLN A 87 4.51 -3.81 14.70
C GLN A 87 3.55 -4.92 14.25
N VAL A 88 3.83 -6.16 14.66
CA VAL A 88 3.01 -7.32 14.32
C VAL A 88 1.65 -7.22 15.03
N VAL A 89 0.57 -7.30 14.27
CA VAL A 89 -0.79 -7.50 14.76
C VAL A 89 -1.00 -9.00 14.98
N PRO A 90 -1.13 -9.48 16.22
CA PRO A 90 -1.36 -10.89 16.47
C PRO A 90 -2.77 -11.30 16.04
N TRP A 91 -2.93 -12.56 15.62
CA TRP A 91 -4.20 -13.08 15.10
C TRP A 91 -5.37 -12.93 16.07
N ASN A 92 -5.11 -13.10 17.36
CA ASN A 92 -6.10 -12.95 18.44
C ASN A 92 -6.57 -11.50 18.66
N ALA A 93 -5.85 -10.51 18.12
CA ALA A 93 -6.29 -9.12 18.14
C ALA A 93 -7.25 -8.79 17.00
N ILE A 94 -7.39 -9.65 15.99
CA ILE A 94 -8.31 -9.43 14.86
C ILE A 94 -9.68 -10.01 15.21
N GLU A 95 -10.65 -9.14 15.50
CA GLU A 95 -12.02 -9.55 15.88
C GLU A 95 -12.85 -10.02 14.68
N ALA A 96 -12.62 -9.40 13.53
CA ALA A 96 -13.29 -9.76 12.29
C ALA A 96 -12.39 -9.38 11.12
N ALA A 97 -12.39 -10.22 10.08
CA ALA A 97 -11.78 -9.89 8.80
C ALA A 97 -12.85 -10.00 7.71
N ARG A 98 -12.74 -9.20 6.66
CA ARG A 98 -13.60 -9.27 5.47
C ARG A 98 -12.79 -9.04 4.22
N LEU A 99 -13.19 -9.69 3.14
CA LEU A 99 -12.69 -9.39 1.82
C LEU A 99 -13.63 -8.39 1.14
N MET A 100 -13.14 -7.19 0.85
CA MET A 100 -13.87 -6.18 0.10
C MET A 100 -13.34 -6.07 -1.32
N ASN A 101 -14.22 -5.87 -2.29
CA ASN A 101 -13.84 -5.60 -3.67
C ASN A 101 -14.32 -4.19 -4.06
N ILE A 102 -13.39 -3.30 -4.37
CA ILE A 102 -13.68 -1.92 -4.77
C ILE A 102 -13.00 -1.66 -6.11
N ARG A 103 -13.80 -1.37 -7.15
CA ARG A 103 -13.31 -1.11 -8.52
C ARG A 103 -12.37 -2.20 -9.04
N GLY A 104 -12.70 -3.47 -8.78
CA GLY A 104 -11.91 -4.63 -9.21
C GLY A 104 -10.68 -4.93 -8.35
N ASN A 105 -10.37 -4.09 -7.36
CA ASN A 105 -9.27 -4.33 -6.41
C ASN A 105 -9.80 -5.00 -5.15
N ARG A 106 -9.11 -6.06 -4.71
CA ARG A 106 -9.44 -6.78 -3.48
C ARG A 106 -8.68 -6.20 -2.29
N PHE A 107 -9.39 -5.96 -1.20
CA PHE A 107 -8.87 -5.42 0.05
C PHE A 107 -9.21 -6.38 1.19
N ILE A 108 -8.26 -6.63 2.08
CA ILE A 108 -8.54 -7.33 3.33
C ILE A 108 -8.76 -6.28 4.39
N THR A 109 -9.98 -6.18 4.87
CA THR A 109 -10.39 -5.21 5.89
C THR A 109 -10.54 -5.93 7.22
N MET A 110 -10.01 -5.36 8.30
CA MET A 110 -9.90 -6.02 9.60
C MET A 110 -10.37 -5.09 10.71
N ARG A 111 -11.21 -5.63 11.60
CA ARG A 111 -11.53 -5.03 12.89
C ARG A 111 -10.51 -5.51 13.89
N ILE A 112 -9.82 -4.58 14.56
CA ILE A 112 -8.79 -4.91 15.52
C ILE A 112 -9.28 -4.52 16.91
N ARG A 113 -9.10 -5.42 17.89
CA ARG A 113 -9.28 -5.13 19.30
C ARG A 113 -8.21 -4.13 19.73
N SER A 114 -8.64 -2.97 20.22
CA SER A 114 -7.74 -1.88 20.63
C SER A 114 -6.80 -1.39 19.51
N PRO A 115 -7.35 -0.83 18.42
CA PRO A 115 -6.57 -0.38 17.27
C PRO A 115 -5.52 0.68 17.63
N GLU A 116 -5.74 1.46 18.69
CA GLU A 116 -4.81 2.48 19.21
C GLU A 116 -3.43 1.93 19.55
N ARG A 117 -3.33 0.66 19.95
CA ARG A 117 -2.04 0.03 20.29
C ARG A 117 -1.17 -0.21 19.08
N PHE A 118 -1.78 -0.34 17.90
CA PHE A 118 -1.15 -0.78 16.67
C PHE A 118 -1.05 0.33 15.62
N ARG A 119 -1.29 1.61 15.93
CA ARG A 119 -1.22 2.67 14.91
C ARG A 119 0.17 3.31 14.85
N VAL A 120 0.76 3.35 13.65
CA VAL A 120 1.86 4.29 13.37
C VAL A 120 1.27 5.68 13.19
N HIS A 121 1.75 6.66 13.97
CA HIS A 121 1.31 8.05 13.87
C HIS A 121 1.68 8.60 12.47
N GLY A 122 0.72 9.20 11.75
CA GLY A 122 1.04 9.89 10.48
C GLY A 122 -0.05 9.99 9.42
N GLY A 123 -1.25 9.43 9.63
CA GLY A 123 -2.40 9.63 8.74
C GLY A 123 -3.37 10.69 9.29
N LEU A 124 -4.00 11.46 8.40
CA LEU A 124 -5.10 12.36 8.75
C LEU A 124 -6.18 11.55 9.50
N ASP A 125 -6.31 11.79 10.81
CA ASP A 125 -7.21 11.05 11.68
C ASP A 125 -8.66 11.43 11.36
N TRP A 126 -9.23 10.70 10.39
CA TRP A 126 -10.65 10.84 10.08
C TRP A 126 -11.48 10.43 11.32
N PRO A 127 -12.50 11.22 11.71
CA PRO A 127 -13.25 10.97 12.93
C PRO A 127 -13.86 9.56 12.94
N ARG A 128 -13.66 8.84 14.06
CA ARG A 128 -14.07 7.42 14.23
C ARG A 128 -15.55 7.18 13.91
N GLY A 129 -16.40 8.18 14.14
CA GLY A 129 -17.83 8.13 13.85
C GLY A 129 -18.12 8.01 12.35
N LEU A 130 -17.38 8.70 11.50
CA LEU A 130 -17.61 8.66 10.06
C LEU A 130 -17.05 7.36 9.44
N LYS A 131 -15.90 6.87 9.92
CA LYS A 131 -15.38 5.55 9.52
C LYS A 131 -16.36 4.43 9.86
N ARG A 132 -16.91 4.45 11.08
CA ARG A 132 -17.93 3.48 11.52
C ARG A 132 -19.24 3.60 10.73
N ALA A 133 -19.69 4.82 10.44
CA ALA A 133 -20.88 5.06 9.63
C ALA A 133 -20.73 4.58 8.18
N MET A 134 -19.50 4.58 7.64
CA MET A 134 -19.19 4.04 6.32
C MET A 134 -18.92 2.53 6.32
N GLY A 135 -19.07 1.84 7.47
CA GLY A 135 -18.76 0.42 7.61
C GLY A 135 -17.26 0.09 7.51
N GLU A 136 -16.41 1.11 7.66
CA GLU A 136 -14.97 1.01 7.46
C GLU A 136 -14.32 0.36 8.68
N LEU A 137 -13.66 -0.77 8.44
CA LEU A 137 -12.92 -1.55 9.43
C LEU A 137 -11.61 -0.83 9.77
N ASP A 138 -11.10 -1.05 10.99
CA ASP A 138 -10.00 -0.26 11.56
C ASP A 138 -8.71 -0.28 10.71
N PHE A 139 -8.46 -1.41 10.03
CA PHE A 139 -7.29 -1.60 9.18
C PHE A 139 -7.67 -2.17 7.81
N THR A 140 -7.04 -1.65 6.75
CA THR A 140 -7.26 -2.10 5.38
C THR A 140 -5.93 -2.45 4.72
N LEU A 141 -5.71 -3.74 4.47
CA LEU A 141 -4.59 -4.22 3.70
C LEU A 141 -4.92 -4.18 2.21
N ASN A 142 -4.23 -3.31 1.47
CA ASN A 142 -4.28 -3.27 0.01
C ASN A 142 -3.08 -4.04 -0.60
N PRO A 143 -3.29 -5.20 -1.27
CA PRO A 143 -2.22 -5.98 -1.90
C PRO A 143 -1.81 -5.48 -3.30
N THR A 144 -2.49 -4.48 -3.89
CA THR A 144 -2.37 -4.11 -5.32
C THR A 144 -0.97 -3.65 -5.77
N ASN A 145 -0.15 -3.16 -4.83
CA ASN A 145 1.20 -2.67 -5.11
C ASN A 145 2.30 -3.58 -4.56
N LEU A 146 1.97 -4.81 -4.21
CA LEU A 146 2.95 -5.79 -3.78
C LEU A 146 3.56 -6.53 -4.99
N ASN A 147 4.77 -7.05 -4.82
CA ASN A 147 5.49 -7.91 -5.75
C ASN A 147 4.91 -9.33 -5.83
N GLN A 148 3.89 -9.62 -5.01
CA GLN A 148 3.11 -10.85 -5.03
C GLN A 148 1.70 -10.56 -5.55
N PRO A 149 1.11 -11.45 -6.35
CA PRO A 149 -0.26 -11.29 -6.82
C PRO A 149 -1.24 -11.33 -5.64
N SER A 150 -2.28 -10.50 -5.69
CA SER A 150 -3.27 -10.35 -4.59
C SER A 150 -3.85 -11.68 -4.11
N ARG A 151 -4.08 -12.63 -5.01
CA ARG A 151 -4.57 -13.98 -4.67
C ARG A 151 -3.65 -14.75 -3.71
N LYS A 152 -2.32 -14.60 -3.85
CA LYS A 152 -1.34 -15.27 -2.97
C LYS A 152 -1.33 -14.63 -1.59
N VAL A 153 -1.46 -13.31 -1.52
CA VAL A 153 -1.53 -12.57 -0.25
C VAL A 153 -2.79 -12.94 0.51
N ILE A 154 -3.93 -13.00 -0.19
CA ILE A 154 -5.22 -13.42 0.38
C ILE A 154 -5.16 -14.87 0.86
N ALA A 155 -4.64 -15.79 0.04
CA ALA A 155 -4.51 -17.20 0.42
C ALA A 155 -3.58 -17.39 1.63
N ALA A 156 -2.47 -16.64 1.70
CA ALA A 156 -1.58 -16.67 2.86
C ALA A 156 -2.29 -16.16 4.12
N PHE A 157 -3.06 -15.07 3.99
CA PHE A 157 -3.87 -14.55 5.10
C PHE A 157 -4.90 -15.57 5.58
N GLU A 158 -5.71 -16.14 4.68
CA GLU A 158 -6.70 -17.18 5.00
C GLU A 158 -6.06 -18.38 5.69
N GLN A 159 -4.93 -18.87 5.16
CA GLN A 159 -4.25 -20.04 5.69
C GLN A 159 -3.75 -19.82 7.11
N HIS A 160 -3.12 -18.67 7.39
CA HIS A 160 -2.60 -18.36 8.73
C HIS A 160 -3.72 -17.98 9.71
N TYR A 161 -4.74 -17.24 9.24
CA TYR A 161 -5.90 -16.89 10.05
C TYR A 161 -6.68 -18.14 10.50
N ALA A 162 -6.99 -19.04 9.56
CA ALA A 162 -7.69 -20.29 9.86
C ALA A 162 -6.86 -21.23 10.74
N ALA A 163 -5.54 -21.26 10.55
CA ALA A 163 -4.65 -22.03 11.41
C ALA A 163 -4.60 -21.49 12.85
N ALA A 164 -4.72 -20.17 13.04
CA ALA A 164 -4.66 -19.53 14.35
C ALA A 164 -6.00 -19.56 15.11
N LEU A 165 -7.13 -19.40 14.41
CA LEU A 165 -8.44 -19.21 15.02
C LEU A 165 -9.41 -20.39 14.80
N GLY A 166 -9.06 -21.35 13.93
CA GLY A 166 -9.85 -22.56 13.70
C GLY A 166 -11.02 -22.41 12.73
N PHE A 167 -11.20 -21.23 12.11
CA PHE A 167 -12.24 -20.96 11.11
C PHE A 167 -11.74 -19.99 10.03
N PRO A 168 -12.26 -20.05 8.80
CA PRO A 168 -11.89 -19.12 7.74
C PRO A 168 -12.36 -17.70 8.06
N PRO A 169 -11.64 -16.66 7.58
CA PRO A 169 -11.99 -15.26 7.86
C PRO A 169 -13.29 -14.79 7.17
N TRP A 170 -13.82 -15.55 6.21
CA TRP A 170 -15.09 -15.29 5.51
C TRP A 170 -15.73 -16.60 5.04
#